data_AF-A0A7C3TY82-F1
#
_entry.id   AF-A0A7C3TY82-F1
#
_cell.length_a   1.000
_cell.length_b   1.000
_cell.length_c   1.000
_cell.angle_alpha   90.00
_cell.angle_beta   90.00
_cell.angle_gamma   90.00
#
_symmetry.space_group_name_H-M   'P 1'
#
loop_
_entity.id
_entity.type
_entity.pdbx_description
1 polymer ?
#
loop_
_entity_poly.entity_id
_entity_poly.type
_entity_poly.pdbx_seq_one_letter_code
_entity_poly.pdbx_strand_id
1 'polypeptide(L)'
;MPNLTSLDWIVQKAAELLEDKVKDGPLTSRDVEIAFDMFAVPRLKALQERSELPATWDQARDFIVMKLQERAKQLNSETWKKPGL
;
A
#
# COMPACT_ATOMS: atom_id res chain seq x y z
N MET A 1 -8.21 -18.68 9.18
CA MET A 1 -7.63 -17.70 8.22
C MET A 1 -6.24 -17.36 8.73
N PRO A 2 -5.17 -17.44 7.92
CA PRO A 2 -3.85 -16.96 8.32
C PRO A 2 -3.97 -15.50 8.75
N ASN A 3 -3.23 -15.12 9.80
CA ASN A 3 -3.35 -13.84 10.46
C ASN A 3 -2.75 -12.75 9.56
N LEU A 4 -3.55 -12.20 8.63
CA LEU A 4 -3.14 -11.16 7.67
C LEU A 4 -2.85 -9.80 8.34
N THR A 5 -3.00 -9.71 9.66
CA THR A 5 -2.77 -8.50 10.46
C THR A 5 -1.44 -7.82 10.18
N SER A 6 -0.36 -8.58 9.95
CA SER A 6 0.94 -8.00 9.58
C SER A 6 0.95 -7.36 8.19
N LEU A 7 0.27 -7.97 7.20
CA LEU A 7 0.16 -7.41 5.85
C LEU A 7 -0.78 -6.19 5.83
N ASP A 8 -1.90 -6.26 6.56
CA ASP A 8 -2.82 -5.13 6.71
C ASP A 8 -2.14 -3.94 7.39
N TRP A 9 -1.31 -4.18 8.41
CA TRP A 9 -0.51 -3.12 9.04
C TRP A 9 0.51 -2.52 8.07
N ILE A 10 1.16 -3.34 7.24
CA ILE A 10 2.07 -2.85 6.19
C ILE A 10 1.32 -1.98 5.18
N VAL A 11 0.14 -2.41 4.74
CA VAL A 11 -0.74 -1.64 3.84
C VAL A 11 -1.08 -0.29 4.47
N GLN A 12 -1.53 -0.28 5.73
CA GLN A 12 -1.88 0.95 6.43
C GLN A 12 -0.69 1.92 6.48
N LYS A 13 0.51 1.43 6.81
CA LYS A 13 1.70 2.28 6.91
C LYS A 13 2.22 2.78 5.57
N ALA A 14 2.14 1.98 4.51
CA ALA A 14 2.48 2.46 3.18
C ALA A 14 1.43 3.44 2.63
N ALA A 15 0.15 3.29 3.00
CA ALA A 15 -0.91 4.21 2.62
C ALA A 15 -0.74 5.62 3.22
N GLU A 16 -0.16 5.77 4.41
CA GLU A 16 0.14 7.07 5.02
C GLU A 16 1.01 7.96 4.10
N LEU A 17 1.93 7.37 3.33
CA LEU A 17 2.70 8.10 2.32
C LEU A 17 1.84 8.63 1.17
N LEU A 18 0.87 7.82 0.72
CA LEU A 18 -0.02 8.18 -0.37
C LEU A 18 -0.99 9.29 0.08
N GLU A 19 -1.43 9.25 1.34
CA GLU A 19 -2.27 10.28 1.95
C GLU A 19 -1.58 11.65 2.04
N ASP A 20 -0.27 11.65 2.27
CA ASP A 20 0.49 12.90 2.21
C ASP A 20 0.70 13.33 0.76
N LYS A 21 1.11 12.40 -0.11
CA LYS A 21 1.46 12.69 -1.50
C LYS A 21 0.29 13.20 -2.33
N VAL A 22 -0.92 12.71 -2.08
CA VAL A 22 -2.12 13.11 -2.87
C VAL A 22 -2.41 14.61 -2.74
N LYS A 23 -1.92 15.28 -1.70
CA LYS A 23 -2.06 16.74 -1.52
C LYS A 23 -1.27 17.54 -2.56
N ASP A 24 -0.17 16.98 -3.07
CA ASP A 24 0.67 17.60 -4.10
C ASP A 24 0.11 17.43 -5.51
N GLY A 25 -0.69 16.38 -5.73
CA GLY A 25 -1.26 16.05 -7.03
C GLY A 25 -1.90 14.66 -7.07
N PRO A 26 -2.59 14.30 -8.17
CA PRO A 26 -3.18 12.98 -8.34
C PRO A 26 -2.11 11.88 -8.30
N LEU A 27 -2.36 10.85 -7.48
CA LEU A 27 -1.51 9.68 -7.34
C LEU A 27 -1.50 8.83 -8.60
N THR A 28 -0.32 8.37 -8.99
CA THR A 28 -0.08 7.48 -10.12
C THR A 28 0.30 6.08 -9.65
N SER A 29 0.34 5.11 -10.57
CA SER A 29 0.88 3.77 -10.27
C SER A 29 2.33 3.84 -9.79
N ARG A 30 3.10 4.84 -10.23
CA ARG A 30 4.49 5.01 -9.81
C ARG A 30 4.59 5.43 -8.34
N ASP A 31 3.67 6.26 -7.85
CA ASP A 31 3.62 6.65 -6.44
C ASP A 31 3.29 5.45 -5.55
N VAL A 32 2.44 4.54 -6.02
CA VAL A 32 2.13 3.28 -5.33
C VAL A 32 3.35 2.37 -5.25
N GLU A 33 4.10 2.20 -6.34
CA GLU A 33 5.35 1.44 -6.34
C GLU A 33 6.37 2.03 -5.36
N ILE A 34 6.52 3.36 -5.34
CA ILE A 34 7.42 4.05 -4.42
C ILE A 34 7.01 3.80 -2.96
N ALA A 35 5.72 3.92 -2.63
CA ALA A 35 5.23 3.64 -1.29
C ALA A 35 5.46 2.18 -0.88
N PHE A 36 5.25 1.24 -1.80
CA PHE A 36 5.56 -0.18 -1.60
C PHE A 36 7.06 -0.41 -1.35
N ASP A 37 7.92 0.12 -2.21
CA ASP A 37 9.38 -0.08 -2.11
C ASP A 37 9.96 0.55 -0.85
N MET A 38 9.51 1.75 -0.48
CA MET A 38 10.01 2.45 0.71
C MET A 38 9.54 1.80 2.02
N PHE A 39 8.27 1.40 2.12
CA PHE A 39 7.70 0.94 3.38
C PHE A 39 7.47 -0.56 3.45
N ALA A 40 6.91 -1.18 2.42
CA ALA A 40 6.50 -2.57 2.45
C ALA A 40 7.67 -3.54 2.26
N VAL A 41 8.57 -3.29 1.30
CA VAL A 41 9.69 -4.20 0.99
C VAL A 41 10.58 -4.49 2.21
N PRO A 42 11.06 -3.50 2.99
CA PRO A 42 11.90 -3.79 4.17
C PRO A 42 11.17 -4.65 5.21
N ARG A 43 9.86 -4.45 5.37
CA ARG A 43 9.03 -5.16 6.36
C ARG A 43 8.73 -6.59 5.92
N LEU A 44 8.43 -6.78 4.63
CA LEU A 44 8.26 -8.11 4.05
C LEU A 44 9.55 -8.92 4.15
N LYS A 45 10.71 -8.31 3.89
CA LYS A 45 12.01 -8.98 4.07
C LYS A 45 12.23 -9.39 5.52
N ALA A 46 11.98 -8.50 6.47
CA ALA A 46 12.11 -8.82 7.89
C ALA A 46 11.18 -9.98 8.33
N LEU A 47 9.93 -10.01 7.84
CA LEU A 47 9.00 -11.11 8.10
C LEU A 47 9.46 -12.42 7.45
N GLN A 48 10.00 -12.36 6.22
CA GLN A 48 10.52 -13.52 5.52
C GLN A 48 11.74 -14.12 6.24
N GLU A 49 12.68 -13.27 6.66
CA GLU A 49 13.88 -13.68 7.42
C GLU A 49 13.52 -14.36 8.75
N ARG A 50 12.41 -13.94 9.38
CA ARG A 50 11.90 -14.52 10.61
C ARG A 50 10.99 -15.73 10.40
N SER A 51 10.72 -16.11 9.14
CA SER A 51 9.72 -17.13 8.79
C SER A 51 8.31 -16.81 9.34
N GLU A 52 7.99 -15.52 9.49
CA GLU A 52 6.72 -14.98 9.99
C GLU A 52 5.83 -14.45 8.87
N LEU A 53 6.28 -14.55 7.61
CA LEU A 53 5.50 -14.11 6.46
C LEU A 53 4.28 -15.03 6.28
N PRO A 54 3.04 -14.51 6.36
CA PRO A 54 1.84 -15.34 6.38
C PRO A 54 1.44 -15.91 5.00
N ALA A 55 2.20 -15.60 3.95
CA ALA A 55 1.96 -15.98 2.56
C ALA A 55 3.31 -16.10 1.81
N THR A 56 3.29 -16.54 0.55
CA THR A 56 4.50 -16.43 -0.28
C THR A 56 4.87 -14.96 -0.52
N TRP A 57 6.13 -14.70 -0.86
CA TRP A 57 6.60 -13.36 -1.19
C TRP A 57 5.73 -12.70 -2.27
N ASP A 58 5.43 -13.43 -3.35
CA ASP A 58 4.63 -12.91 -4.46
C ASP A 58 3.17 -12.64 -4.03
N GLN A 59 2.57 -13.54 -3.25
CA GLN A 59 1.21 -13.32 -2.72
C GLN A 59 1.13 -12.10 -1.80
N ALA A 60 2.13 -11.92 -0.92
CA ALA A 60 2.20 -10.78 -0.03
C ALA A 60 2.41 -9.46 -0.80
N ARG A 61 3.28 -9.49 -1.81
CA ARG A 61 3.50 -8.35 -2.72
C ARG A 61 2.23 -7.97 -3.45
N ASP A 62 1.59 -8.92 -4.13
CA ASP A 62 0.39 -8.69 -4.92
C ASP A 62 -0.75 -8.15 -4.06
N PHE A 63 -0.94 -8.72 -2.86
CA PHE A 63 -1.93 -8.25 -1.89
C PHE A 63 -1.69 -6.79 -1.50
N ILE A 64 -0.46 -6.42 -1.11
CA ILE A 64 -0.15 -5.07 -0.66
C ILE A 64 -0.30 -4.07 -1.82
N VAL A 65 0.25 -4.39 -3.00
CA VAL A 65 0.17 -3.51 -4.17
C VAL A 65 -1.28 -3.29 -4.58
N MET A 66 -2.09 -4.34 -4.63
CA MET A 66 -3.52 -4.24 -4.93
C MET A 66 -4.22 -3.30 -3.94
N LYS A 67 -3.97 -3.46 -2.64
CA LYS A 67 -4.58 -2.62 -1.59
C LYS A 67 -4.13 -1.15 -1.68
N LEU A 68 -2.86 -0.90 -1.97
CA LEU A 68 -2.35 0.45 -2.17
C LEU A 68 -2.93 1.11 -3.43
N GLN A 69 -3.12 0.34 -4.52
CA GLN A 69 -3.79 0.84 -5.72
C GLN A 69 -5.26 1.19 -5.47
N GLU A 70 -5.98 0.36 -4.71
CA GLU A 70 -7.36 0.65 -4.27
C GLU A 70 -7.40 1.94 -3.46
N ARG A 71 -6.49 2.09 -2.49
CA ARG A 71 -6.41 3.29 -1.64
C ARG A 71 -6.04 4.53 -2.45
N ALA A 72 -5.08 4.44 -3.37
CA ALA A 72 -4.70 5.56 -4.24
C ALA A 72 -5.88 6.06 -5.10
N LYS A 73 -6.69 5.14 -5.65
CA LYS A 73 -7.90 5.49 -6.41
C LYS A 73 -8.96 6.19 -5.55
N GLN A 74 -9.13 5.74 -4.30
CA GLN A 74 -10.03 6.37 -3.33
C GLN A 74 -9.54 7.79 -3.01
N LEU A 75 -8.28 7.94 -2.61
CA LEU A 75 -7.68 9.23 -2.27
C LEU A 75 -7.75 10.24 -3.42
N ASN A 76 -7.48 9.78 -4.65
CA ASN A 76 -7.64 10.62 -5.84
C ASN A 76 -9.09 11.07 -6.03
N SER A 77 -10.05 10.18 -5.78
CA SER A 77 -11.47 10.53 -5.90
C SER A 77 -11.92 11.46 -4.78
N GLU A 78 -11.48 11.24 -3.55
CA GLU A 78 -11.80 12.07 -2.38
C GLU A 78 -11.19 13.47 -2.47
N THR A 79 -9.97 13.59 -3.00
CA THR A 79 -9.21 14.85 -3.02
C THR A 79 -9.43 15.65 -4.29
N TRP A 80 -9.45 14.98 -5.45
CA TRP A 80 -9.37 15.65 -6.76
C TRP A 80 -10.63 15.53 -7.62
N LYS A 81 -11.57 14.62 -7.32
CA LYS A 81 -12.89 14.70 -7.96
C LYS A 81 -13.74 15.71 -7.21
N LYS A 82 -14.05 16.83 -7.89
CA LYS A 82 -15.08 17.76 -7.41
C LYS A 82 -16.40 16.99 -7.23
N PRO A 83 -17.15 17.20 -6.13
CA PRO A 83 -18.56 16.84 -6.14
C PRO A 83 -19.23 17.59 -7.30
N GLY A 84 -20.13 16.90 -8.00
CA GLY A 84 -20.63 17.22 -9.35
C GLY A 84 -20.81 18.70 -9.68
N LEU A 85 -20.40 19.03 -10.92
CA LEU A 85 -21.12 20.00 -11.76
C LEU A 85 -22.55 19.50 -12.01
#